data_AF-A0A936FNJ6-F1
#
_entry.id   AF-A0A936FNJ6-F1
#
_cell.length_a   1.000
_cell.length_b   1.000
_cell.length_c   1.000
_cell.angle_alpha   90.00
_cell.angle_beta   90.00
_cell.angle_gamma   90.00
#
_symmetry.space_group_name_H-M   'P 1'
#
loop_
_entity.id
_entity.type
_entity.pdbx_description
1 polymer ?
#
loop_
_entity_poly.entity_id
_entity_poly.type
_entity_poly.pdbx_seq_one_letter_code
_entity_poly.pdbx_strand_id
1 'polypeptide(L)'
;MRPTTVASAATTSSGCHRSADARRWSSEDKVRRVSAKSWHGTRRLEVEGKAVETDTEGYLLHVEQWSEAFAQALARQEGLELTPAHWEVIHFLRDFYFENGVQAQVRVMIRHFSALWGPERGSNHALHEMFPRGGPQKQGNRLAGLLRTKGEH
;
A
#
# COMPACT_ATOMS: atom_id res chain seq x y z
N MET A 1 -41.12 48.12 26.32
CA MET A 1 -40.75 49.20 27.27
C MET A 1 -40.29 48.54 28.57
N ARG A 2 -39.24 49.12 29.16
CA ARG A 2 -38.33 48.73 30.26
C ARG A 2 -39.03 48.51 31.63
N PRO A 3 -38.41 47.86 32.67
CA PRO A 3 -37.08 48.18 33.26
C PRO A 3 -36.15 46.98 33.57
N THR A 4 -34.81 47.09 33.46
CA THR A 4 -33.81 47.60 34.46
C THR A 4 -33.93 46.90 35.82
N THR A 5 -32.93 46.16 36.33
CA THR A 5 -31.77 46.72 37.06
C THR A 5 -30.81 45.62 37.57
N VAL A 6 -29.57 46.06 37.83
CA VAL A 6 -28.27 45.51 38.29
C VAL A 6 -28.16 44.40 39.37
N ALA A 7 -26.95 43.80 39.43
CA ALA A 7 -26.05 43.54 40.59
C ALA A 7 -25.39 42.13 40.48
N SER A 8 -24.09 41.98 40.23
CA SER A 8 -22.93 42.19 41.12
C SER A 8 -22.92 41.28 42.36
N ALA A 9 -22.01 40.30 42.39
CA ALA A 9 -21.20 39.93 43.57
C ALA A 9 -20.18 38.84 43.21
N ALA A 10 -18.92 39.11 43.51
CA ALA A 10 -17.82 38.16 43.57
C ALA A 10 -17.93 37.28 44.83
N THR A 11 -17.40 36.06 44.79
CA THR A 11 -16.99 35.32 46.00
C THR A 11 -15.76 34.47 45.71
N THR A 12 -14.72 34.77 46.48
CA THR A 12 -13.41 34.13 46.62
C THR A 12 -13.50 32.78 47.33
N SER A 13 -12.61 31.83 47.00
CA SER A 13 -12.21 30.61 47.77
C SER A 13 -11.83 29.52 46.75
N SER A 14 -10.77 28.73 46.78
CA SER A 14 -9.71 28.34 47.71
C SER A 14 -8.59 27.77 46.80
N GLY A 15 -7.29 27.97 47.02
CA GLY A 15 -6.56 27.33 48.10
C GLY A 15 -6.43 25.81 47.92
N CYS A 16 -5.52 25.32 47.07
CA CYS A 16 -4.90 24.01 47.31
C CYS A 16 -3.53 23.89 46.63
N HIS A 17 -2.51 23.79 47.48
CA HIS A 17 -1.19 23.25 47.12
C HIS A 17 -1.33 21.83 46.56
N ARG A 18 -0.55 21.53 45.52
CA ARG A 18 0.28 20.32 45.52
C ARG A 18 1.31 20.39 44.39
N SER A 19 2.57 20.52 44.81
CA SER A 19 3.72 20.09 44.05
C SER A 19 3.52 18.65 43.60
N ALA A 20 3.73 18.39 42.32
CA ALA A 20 4.02 17.06 41.82
C ALA A 20 5.15 17.19 40.80
N ASP A 21 6.34 16.99 41.34
CA ASP A 21 7.60 16.77 40.66
C ASP A 21 7.42 15.59 39.67
N ALA A 22 7.20 15.93 38.40
CA ALA A 22 7.11 14.94 37.33
C ALA A 22 8.44 14.88 36.58
N ARG A 23 9.39 14.23 37.24
CA ARG A 23 10.44 13.37 36.67
C ARG A 23 11.17 13.92 35.45
N ARG A 24 12.29 14.56 35.76
CA ARG A 24 13.55 14.54 35.02
C ARG A 24 13.73 13.20 34.28
N TRP A 25 13.62 13.23 32.96
CA TRP A 25 13.97 12.09 32.12
C TRP A 25 15.48 11.86 32.23
N SER A 26 15.90 10.75 32.85
CA SER A 26 17.32 10.35 32.80
C SER A 26 17.65 9.76 31.44
N SER A 27 18.83 10.07 30.93
CA SER A 27 19.33 9.72 29.60
C SER A 27 19.79 8.25 29.49
N GLU A 28 19.45 7.40 30.46
CA GLU A 28 20.04 6.08 30.68
C GLU A 28 19.07 4.90 30.43
N ASP A 29 17.85 5.15 29.96
CA ASP A 29 16.92 4.10 29.49
C ASP A 29 17.01 3.82 27.97
N LYS A 30 18.05 4.34 27.29
CA LYS A 30 18.20 4.24 25.83
C LYS A 30 19.09 3.09 25.34
N VAL A 31 19.49 2.18 26.21
CA VAL A 31 20.39 1.07 25.84
C VAL A 31 19.78 -0.27 26.21
N ARG A 32 18.65 -0.63 25.57
CA ARG A 32 18.15 -2.02 25.42
C ARG A 32 16.77 -2.06 24.74
N ARG A 33 16.74 -1.77 23.43
CA ARG A 33 15.81 -2.37 22.46
C ARG A 33 16.07 -1.78 21.07
N VAL A 34 17.21 -2.16 20.47
CA VAL A 34 17.23 -2.30 19.01
C VAL A 34 16.58 -3.66 18.72
N SER A 35 15.26 -3.74 18.94
CA SER A 35 14.46 -4.90 18.60
C SER A 35 13.85 -4.59 17.24
N ALA A 36 14.32 -5.32 16.23
CA ALA A 36 13.96 -5.20 14.84
C ALA A 36 12.45 -4.92 14.66
N LYS A 37 12.11 -3.71 14.18
CA LYS A 37 10.82 -3.48 13.52
C LYS A 37 10.86 -4.24 12.18
N SER A 38 10.59 -5.54 12.21
CA SER A 38 10.29 -6.34 11.01
C SER A 38 8.81 -6.72 11.06
N TRP A 39 7.96 -5.81 10.59
CA TRP A 39 6.51 -6.00 10.49
C TRP A 39 6.09 -6.48 9.09
N HIS A 40 6.89 -7.32 8.44
CA HIS A 40 6.53 -7.94 7.16
C HIS A 40 6.79 -9.44 7.31
N GLY A 41 5.72 -10.22 7.42
CA GLY A 41 5.87 -11.68 7.34
C GLY A 41 6.31 -12.05 5.93
N THR A 42 7.38 -12.83 5.80
CA THR A 42 7.77 -13.41 4.52
C THR A 42 6.89 -14.64 4.25
N ARG A 43 6.36 -14.74 3.03
CA ARG A 43 5.67 -15.92 2.51
C ARG A 43 6.52 -16.56 1.42
N ARG A 44 6.42 -17.88 1.29
CA ARG A 44 7.12 -18.65 0.27
C ARG A 44 6.09 -19.20 -0.72
N LEU A 45 6.33 -18.93 -1.99
CA LEU A 45 5.56 -19.45 -3.12
C LEU A 45 6.41 -20.45 -3.89
N GLU A 46 5.89 -21.64 -4.17
CA GLU A 46 6.57 -22.61 -5.02
C GLU A 46 6.26 -22.34 -6.50
N VAL A 47 7.32 -22.10 -7.27
CA VAL A 47 7.27 -21.78 -8.70
C VAL A 47 8.26 -22.69 -9.42
N GLU A 48 7.77 -23.62 -10.24
CA GLU A 48 8.61 -24.56 -11.01
C GLU A 48 9.64 -25.32 -10.15
N GLY A 49 9.26 -25.70 -8.92
CA GLY A 49 10.15 -26.38 -7.97
C GLY A 49 11.16 -25.48 -7.27
N LYS A 50 11.11 -24.15 -7.48
CA LYS A 50 11.89 -23.14 -6.76
C LYS A 50 11.01 -22.40 -5.76
N ALA A 51 11.58 -22.11 -4.60
CA ALA A 51 10.97 -21.26 -3.60
C ALA A 51 11.21 -19.78 -3.92
N VAL A 52 10.14 -19.04 -4.17
CA VAL A 52 10.15 -17.58 -4.37
C VAL A 52 9.63 -16.91 -3.12
N GLU A 53 10.31 -15.86 -2.66
CA GLU A 53 9.94 -15.15 -1.44
C GLU A 53 9.13 -13.89 -1.76
N THR A 54 7.96 -13.79 -1.14
CA THR A 54 7.07 -12.64 -1.22
C THR A 54 6.79 -12.08 0.17
N ASP A 55 6.28 -10.86 0.23
CA ASP A 55 5.68 -10.35 1.46
C ASP A 55 4.29 -10.98 1.71
N THR A 56 3.63 -10.56 2.79
CA THR A 56 2.27 -11.01 3.14
C THR A 56 1.20 -10.60 2.14
N GLU A 57 1.44 -9.55 1.36
CA GLU A 57 0.52 -9.06 0.33
C GLU A 57 0.80 -9.68 -1.04
N GLY A 58 1.87 -10.46 -1.16
CA GLY A 58 2.30 -11.19 -2.36
C GLY A 58 3.27 -10.42 -3.27
N TYR A 59 3.82 -9.28 -2.83
CA TYR A 59 4.88 -8.60 -3.56
C TYR A 59 6.18 -9.37 -3.45
N LEU A 60 6.91 -9.49 -4.57
CA LEU A 60 8.25 -10.07 -4.56
C LEU A 60 9.17 -9.29 -3.62
N LEU A 61 10.03 -10.00 -2.92
CA LEU A 61 11.17 -9.38 -2.22
C LEU A 61 12.33 -9.10 -3.17
N HIS A 62 12.41 -9.88 -4.24
CA HIS A 62 13.49 -9.89 -5.24
C HIS A 62 12.89 -9.81 -6.64
N VAL A 63 13.06 -8.68 -7.34
CA VAL A 63 12.46 -8.42 -8.67
C VAL A 63 12.99 -9.38 -9.74
N GLU A 64 14.22 -9.86 -9.56
CA GLU A 64 14.93 -10.83 -10.39
C GLU A 64 14.34 -12.25 -10.31
N GLN A 65 13.54 -12.54 -9.28
CA GLN A 65 12.86 -13.84 -9.15
C GLN A 65 11.54 -13.89 -9.91
N TRP A 66 11.14 -12.79 -10.57
CA TRP A 66 9.93 -12.78 -11.37
C TRP A 66 10.07 -13.67 -12.61
N SER A 67 9.01 -14.44 -12.88
CA SER A 67 8.80 -15.19 -14.11
C SER A 67 7.30 -15.22 -14.41
N GLU A 68 6.93 -15.60 -15.63
CA GLU A 68 5.51 -15.84 -15.96
C GLU A 68 4.92 -16.94 -15.06
N ALA A 69 5.69 -17.98 -14.74
CA ALA A 69 5.26 -19.03 -13.81
C ALA A 69 4.99 -18.48 -12.39
N PHE A 70 5.76 -17.49 -11.93
CA PHE A 70 5.47 -16.80 -10.66
C PHE A 70 4.14 -16.05 -10.74
N ALA A 71 3.92 -15.26 -11.79
CA ALA A 71 2.69 -14.50 -11.96
C ALA A 71 1.46 -15.43 -12.00
N GLN A 72 1.57 -16.56 -12.71
CA GLN A 72 0.52 -17.59 -12.72
C GLN A 72 0.28 -18.23 -11.35
N ALA A 73 1.34 -18.59 -10.62
CA ALA A 73 1.23 -19.19 -9.30
C ALA A 73 0.56 -18.24 -8.32
N LEU A 74 0.91 -16.96 -8.35
CA LEU A 74 0.31 -15.94 -7.50
C LEU A 74 -1.15 -15.67 -7.91
N ALA A 75 -1.45 -15.53 -9.20
CA ALA A 75 -2.81 -15.34 -9.68
C ALA A 75 -3.74 -16.49 -9.25
N ARG A 76 -3.27 -17.76 -9.35
CA ARG A 76 -4.00 -18.93 -8.85
C ARG A 76 -4.29 -18.85 -7.35
N GLN A 77 -3.32 -18.42 -6.53
CA GLN A 77 -3.56 -18.22 -5.09
C GLN A 77 -4.59 -17.11 -4.81
N GLU A 78 -4.63 -16.10 -5.67
CA GLU A 78 -5.57 -14.99 -5.56
C GLU A 78 -6.97 -15.30 -6.12
N GLY A 79 -7.13 -16.44 -6.79
CA GLY A 79 -8.37 -16.83 -7.48
C GLY A 79 -8.59 -16.08 -8.79
N LEU A 80 -7.53 -15.60 -9.43
CA LEU A 80 -7.55 -14.91 -10.72
C LEU A 80 -7.01 -15.82 -11.84
N GLU A 81 -7.75 -15.91 -12.94
CA GLU A 81 -7.28 -16.55 -14.17
C GLU A 81 -6.63 -15.51 -15.09
N LEU A 82 -5.37 -15.74 -15.47
CA LEU A 82 -4.64 -14.81 -16.34
C LEU A 82 -4.98 -15.06 -17.81
N THR A 83 -5.91 -14.28 -18.33
CA THR A 83 -6.22 -14.23 -19.78
C THR A 83 -5.14 -13.47 -20.57
N PRO A 84 -5.12 -13.55 -21.91
CA PRO A 84 -4.19 -12.77 -22.74
C PRO A 84 -4.18 -11.26 -22.43
N ALA A 85 -5.36 -10.68 -22.14
CA ALA A 85 -5.46 -9.27 -21.77
C ALA A 85 -4.76 -8.95 -20.44
N HIS A 86 -4.76 -9.88 -19.48
CA HIS A 86 -4.02 -9.70 -18.23
C HIS A 86 -2.51 -9.69 -18.49
N TRP A 87 -2.03 -10.58 -19.37
CA TRP A 87 -0.62 -10.63 -19.74
C TRP A 87 -0.15 -9.34 -20.40
N GLU A 88 -0.93 -8.78 -21.31
CA GLU A 88 -0.62 -7.47 -21.92
C GLU A 88 -0.45 -6.36 -20.86
N VAL A 89 -1.30 -6.32 -19.83
CA VAL A 89 -1.17 -5.36 -18.71
C VAL A 89 0.06 -5.66 -17.86
N ILE A 90 0.30 -6.92 -17.52
CA ILE A 90 1.44 -7.34 -16.71
C ILE A 90 2.76 -6.98 -17.38
N HIS A 91 2.91 -7.28 -18.68
CA HIS A 91 4.10 -6.93 -19.45
C HIS A 91 4.23 -5.41 -19.60
N PHE A 92 3.15 -4.70 -19.94
CA PHE A 92 3.17 -3.24 -20.01
C PHE A 92 3.66 -2.58 -18.72
N LEU A 93 3.16 -3.01 -17.56
CA LEU A 93 3.58 -2.48 -16.26
C LEU A 93 5.06 -2.75 -15.99
N ARG A 94 5.53 -3.95 -16.34
CA ARG A 94 6.91 -4.36 -16.15
C ARG A 94 7.85 -3.55 -17.04
N ASP A 95 7.55 -3.45 -18.33
CA ASP A 95 8.33 -2.70 -19.30
C ASP A 95 8.37 -1.21 -18.95
N PHE A 96 7.21 -0.63 -18.62
CA PHE A 96 7.13 0.76 -18.19
C PHE A 96 8.03 1.04 -16.97
N TYR A 97 8.07 0.12 -16.00
CA TYR A 97 8.93 0.28 -14.83
C TYR A 97 10.42 0.22 -15.19
N PHE A 98 10.84 -0.72 -16.03
CA PHE A 98 12.24 -0.83 -16.44
C PHE A 98 12.70 0.31 -17.34
N GLU A 99 11.79 0.91 -18.11
CA GLU A 99 12.06 2.08 -18.95
C GLU A 99 12.09 3.39 -18.16
N ASN A 100 11.18 3.58 -17.21
CA ASN A 100 10.96 4.88 -16.54
C ASN A 100 11.46 4.92 -15.09
N GLY A 101 11.79 3.78 -14.49
CA GLY A 101 12.19 3.66 -13.08
C GLY A 101 11.04 3.88 -12.08
N VAL A 102 9.81 4.05 -12.54
CA VAL A 102 8.62 4.32 -11.73
C VAL A 102 7.45 3.46 -12.20
N GLN A 103 6.54 3.09 -11.28
CA GLN A 103 5.34 2.34 -11.63
C GLN A 103 4.38 3.21 -12.46
N ALA A 104 3.74 2.62 -13.47
CA ALA A 104 2.74 3.32 -14.26
C ALA A 104 1.55 3.73 -13.38
N GLN A 105 0.99 4.91 -13.60
CA GLN A 105 -0.26 5.33 -12.96
C GLN A 105 -1.46 4.82 -13.76
N VAL A 106 -2.61 4.67 -13.09
CA VAL A 106 -3.88 4.23 -13.73
C VAL A 106 -4.22 5.05 -14.98
N ARG A 107 -4.01 6.37 -14.97
CA ARG A 107 -4.26 7.22 -16.14
C ARG A 107 -3.39 6.86 -17.35
N VAL A 108 -2.15 6.45 -17.12
CA VAL A 108 -1.23 6.00 -18.17
C VAL A 108 -1.72 4.70 -18.76
N MET A 109 -2.12 3.75 -17.92
CA MET A 109 -2.71 2.47 -18.35
C MET A 109 -3.97 2.68 -19.19
N ILE A 110 -4.92 3.50 -18.73
CA ILE A 110 -6.15 3.79 -19.47
C ILE A 110 -5.83 4.38 -20.84
N ARG A 111 -4.92 5.36 -20.92
CA ARG A 111 -4.54 5.96 -22.20
C ARG A 111 -3.93 4.94 -23.16
N HIS A 112 -3.05 4.07 -22.66
CA HIS A 112 -2.41 3.03 -23.46
C HIS A 112 -3.43 2.00 -23.96
N PHE A 113 -4.20 1.40 -23.06
CA PHE A 113 -5.14 0.32 -23.40
C PHE A 113 -6.39 0.81 -24.11
N SER A 114 -6.81 2.07 -23.91
CA SER A 114 -7.88 2.67 -24.71
C SER A 114 -7.47 2.85 -26.17
N ALA A 115 -6.19 3.12 -26.43
CA ALA A 115 -5.67 3.21 -27.79
C ALA A 115 -5.49 1.81 -28.42
N LEU A 116 -5.12 0.80 -27.63
CA LEU A 116 -4.85 -0.55 -28.11
C LEU A 116 -6.12 -1.40 -28.32
N TRP A 117 -7.05 -1.36 -27.36
CA TRP A 117 -8.25 -2.20 -27.35
C TRP A 117 -9.56 -1.44 -27.59
N GLY A 118 -9.48 -0.11 -27.68
CA GLY A 118 -10.63 0.77 -27.74
C GLY A 118 -11.07 1.29 -26.36
N PRO A 119 -11.85 2.38 -26.33
CA PRO A 119 -12.17 3.13 -25.10
C PRO A 119 -13.04 2.36 -24.11
N GLU A 120 -13.80 1.36 -24.57
CA GLU A 120 -14.64 0.52 -23.71
C GLU A 120 -13.78 -0.46 -22.90
N ARG A 121 -12.94 -1.24 -23.58
CA ARG A 121 -12.07 -2.27 -22.99
C ARG A 121 -10.86 -1.69 -22.25
N GLY A 122 -10.36 -0.54 -22.69
CA GLY A 122 -9.27 0.18 -22.03
C GLY A 122 -9.71 1.15 -20.93
N SER A 123 -10.98 1.11 -20.52
CA SER A 123 -11.56 2.02 -19.53
C SER A 123 -11.07 1.73 -18.11
N ASN A 124 -11.25 2.71 -17.21
CA ASN A 124 -10.97 2.53 -15.78
C ASN A 124 -11.75 1.33 -15.21
N HIS A 125 -13.02 1.21 -15.59
CA HIS A 125 -13.91 0.16 -15.11
C HIS A 125 -13.42 -1.23 -15.57
N ALA A 126 -13.18 -1.40 -16.87
CA ALA A 126 -12.71 -2.67 -17.43
C ALA A 126 -11.38 -3.14 -16.80
N LEU A 127 -10.44 -2.21 -16.57
CA LEU A 127 -9.18 -2.55 -15.88
C LEU A 127 -9.40 -2.99 -14.42
N HIS A 128 -10.36 -2.40 -13.70
CA HIS A 128 -10.66 -2.81 -12.32
C HIS A 128 -11.46 -4.12 -12.25
N GLU A 129 -12.27 -4.42 -13.26
CA GLU A 129 -12.94 -5.72 -13.39
C GLU A 129 -11.93 -6.85 -13.64
N MET A 130 -10.91 -6.62 -14.47
CA MET A 130 -9.83 -7.58 -14.69
C MET A 130 -8.97 -7.80 -13.44
N PHE A 131 -8.76 -6.74 -12.65
CA PHE A 131 -7.92 -6.80 -11.44
C PHE A 131 -8.72 -6.49 -10.17
N PRO A 132 -9.55 -7.44 -9.67
CA PRO A 132 -10.48 -7.21 -8.58
C PRO A 132 -9.82 -6.91 -7.22
N ARG A 133 -8.56 -7.30 -7.01
CA ARG A 133 -7.85 -7.11 -5.73
C ARG A 133 -7.11 -5.78 -5.66
N GLY A 134 -7.87 -4.70 -5.63
CA GLY A 134 -7.33 -3.35 -5.50
C GLY A 134 -6.92 -2.71 -6.82
N GLY A 135 -7.41 -3.24 -7.95
CA GLY A 135 -7.24 -2.65 -9.26
C GLY A 135 -5.90 -2.95 -9.92
N PRO A 136 -5.71 -2.44 -11.15
CA PRO A 136 -4.50 -2.68 -11.94
C PRO A 136 -3.24 -2.11 -11.26
N GLN A 137 -3.38 -1.07 -10.42
CA GLN A 137 -2.26 -0.48 -9.68
C GLN A 137 -1.75 -1.38 -8.53
N LYS A 138 -2.63 -2.12 -7.84
CA LYS A 138 -2.21 -2.98 -6.72
C LYS A 138 -1.93 -4.39 -7.21
N GLN A 139 -2.95 -5.04 -7.75
CA GLN A 139 -2.86 -6.43 -8.20
C GLN A 139 -1.99 -6.57 -9.45
N GLY A 140 -2.16 -5.68 -10.43
CA GLY A 140 -1.35 -5.71 -11.66
C GLY A 140 0.14 -5.52 -11.38
N ASN A 141 0.52 -4.51 -10.60
CA ASN A 141 1.93 -4.28 -10.24
C ASN A 141 2.54 -5.46 -9.46
N ARG A 142 1.76 -6.08 -8.57
CA ARG A 142 2.20 -7.25 -7.82
C ARG A 142 2.43 -8.46 -8.75
N LEU A 143 1.50 -8.74 -9.66
CA LEU A 143 1.62 -9.80 -10.67
C LEU A 143 2.77 -9.54 -11.65
N ALA A 144 3.04 -8.28 -11.97
CA ALA A 144 4.20 -7.83 -12.77
C ALA A 144 5.55 -7.95 -12.02
N GLY A 145 5.52 -8.37 -10.74
CA GLY A 145 6.71 -8.56 -9.93
C GLY A 145 7.38 -7.27 -9.50
N LEU A 146 6.65 -6.15 -9.52
CA LEU A 146 7.17 -4.87 -9.09
C LEU A 146 7.15 -4.80 -7.56
N LEU A 147 8.19 -4.20 -6.97
CA LEU A 147 8.28 -4.06 -5.52
C LEU A 147 7.19 -3.11 -5.01
N ARG A 148 6.71 -3.34 -3.79
CA ARG A 148 5.76 -2.44 -3.13
C ARG A 148 6.37 -1.05 -3.00
N THR A 149 5.68 -0.02 -3.48
CA THR A 149 6.11 1.37 -3.28
C THR A 149 6.02 1.72 -1.80
N LYS A 150 7.03 2.41 -1.28
CA LYS A 150 7.00 2.91 0.09
C LYS A 150 6.16 4.19 0.12
N GLY A 151 4.86 4.05 0.30
CA GLY A 151 3.97 5.16 0.64
C GLY A 151 2.78 5.35 -0.30
N GLU A 152 1.60 4.99 0.18
CA GLU A 152 0.40 5.85 0.25
C GLU A 152 -0.63 5.06 1.08
N HIS A 153 -0.86 5.51 2.31
CA HIS A 153 -1.98 5.09 3.16
C HIS A 153 -3.14 6.05 2.94
#